data_AF-A0A2W4VX68-F1
#
_entry.id   AF-A0A2W4VX68-F1
#
_cell.length_a   1.000
_cell.length_b   1.000
_cell.length_c   1.000
_cell.angle_alpha   90.00
_cell.angle_beta   90.00
_cell.angle_gamma   90.00
#
_symmetry.space_group_name_H-M   'P 1'
#
loop_
_entity.id
_entity.type
_entity.pdbx_description
1 polymer ?
#
loop_
_entity_poly.entity_id
_entity_poly.type
_entity_poly.pdbx_seq_one_letter_code
_entity_poly.pdbx_strand_id
1 'polypeptide(L)'
;MKTSAVLLFLGIVILSYAYSLPPYTDEALYNARYMTLIQGKTAEFWKLRDEMLTSKYQLQDYGGTLIVFAVMLFFVARKGFKQLRSPSTHRRLMGIALFAPLLTAGGSTFDLLQALDRGEFPHWADSMGIPVIGMPFLFIVLLIWACGHLLFLRDSYRPAPLSLAISNRSNWWLLAVSASTVSLVVISVAVGQYWYAIPGCIWLYFYASLSASLKANEMAEHFDQPNKPSGVL
;
A
#
# COMPACT_ATOMS: atom_id res chain seq x y z
N MET A 1 6.91 17.11 -11.91
CA MET A 1 5.74 18.03 -11.91
C MET A 1 4.84 17.85 -13.13
N LYS A 2 5.37 17.83 -14.37
CA LYS A 2 4.54 17.57 -15.57
C LYS A 2 3.82 16.22 -15.49
N THR A 3 4.54 15.14 -15.17
CA THR A 3 3.97 13.79 -15.03
C THR A 3 2.84 13.72 -13.99
N SER A 4 3.03 14.32 -12.81
CA SER A 4 1.98 14.33 -11.77
C SER A 4 0.74 15.10 -12.24
N ALA A 5 0.89 16.21 -12.95
CA ALA A 5 -0.25 16.95 -13.50
C ALA A 5 -1.01 16.14 -14.57
N VAL A 6 -0.29 15.45 -15.46
CA VAL A 6 -0.89 14.58 -16.48
C VAL A 6 -1.66 13.42 -15.85
N LEU A 7 -1.06 12.73 -14.87
CA LEU A 7 -1.73 11.64 -14.14
C LEU A 7 -2.98 12.13 -13.41
N LEU A 8 -2.91 13.30 -12.76
CA LEU A 8 -4.07 13.89 -12.08
C LEU A 8 -5.20 14.19 -13.06
N PHE A 9 -4.88 14.83 -14.19
CA PHE A 9 -5.86 15.15 -15.23
C PHE A 9 -6.51 13.88 -15.80
N LEU A 10 -5.71 12.88 -16.19
CA LEU A 10 -6.23 11.61 -16.70
C LEU A 10 -7.10 10.90 -15.66
N GLY A 11 -6.66 10.88 -14.40
CA GLY A 11 -7.42 10.28 -13.30
C GLY A 11 -8.77 10.97 -13.11
N ILE A 12 -8.82 12.30 -13.14
CA ILE A 12 -10.08 13.07 -13.06
C ILE A 12 -10.99 12.74 -14.24
N VAL A 13 -10.48 12.76 -15.48
CA VAL A 13 -11.28 12.47 -16.68
C VAL A 13 -11.87 11.06 -16.64
N ILE A 14 -11.05 10.06 -16.31
CA ILE A 14 -11.48 8.66 -16.20
C ILE A 14 -12.54 8.52 -15.09
N LEU A 15 -12.29 9.10 -13.92
CA LEU A 15 -13.20 9.00 -12.79
C LEU A 15 -14.54 9.70 -13.08
N SER A 16 -14.51 10.90 -13.68
CA SER A 16 -15.71 11.62 -14.12
C SER A 16 -16.51 10.84 -15.15
N TYR A 17 -15.84 10.23 -16.13
CA TYR A 17 -16.51 9.36 -17.10
C TYR A 17 -17.12 8.13 -16.42
N ALA A 18 -16.40 7.49 -15.50
CA ALA A 18 -16.89 6.34 -14.75
C ALA A 18 -18.17 6.65 -13.95
N TYR A 19 -18.27 7.84 -13.35
CA TYR A 19 -19.49 8.26 -12.64
C TYR A 19 -20.70 8.47 -13.56
N SER A 20 -20.47 8.74 -14.86
CA SER A 20 -21.56 8.85 -15.85
C SER A 20 -22.11 7.49 -16.31
N LEU A 21 -21.39 6.39 -16.05
CA LEU A 21 -21.81 5.05 -16.44
C LEU A 21 -22.82 4.45 -15.44
N PRO A 22 -23.83 3.70 -15.91
CA PRO A 22 -24.63 2.86 -15.03
C PRO A 22 -23.78 1.66 -14.53
N PRO A 23 -24.03 1.10 -13.34
CA PRO A 23 -23.32 -0.08 -12.86
C PRO A 23 -23.50 -1.32 -13.74
N TYR A 24 -24.71 -1.50 -14.28
CA TYR A 24 -25.09 -2.62 -15.14
C TYR A 24 -25.60 -2.13 -16.50
N THR A 25 -25.45 -2.95 -17.55
CA THR A 25 -25.94 -2.66 -18.90
C THR A 25 -27.46 -2.49 -18.96
N ASP A 26 -28.18 -3.34 -18.21
CA ASP A 26 -29.62 -3.22 -17.93
C ASP A 26 -29.87 -3.58 -16.47
N GLU A 27 -30.09 -2.56 -15.65
CA GLU A 27 -30.26 -2.69 -14.20
C GLU A 27 -31.57 -3.40 -13.83
N ALA A 28 -32.64 -3.20 -14.61
CA ALA A 28 -33.92 -3.85 -14.35
C ALA A 28 -33.82 -5.36 -14.62
N LEU A 29 -33.19 -5.74 -15.75
CA LEU A 29 -32.96 -7.14 -16.09
C LEU A 29 -31.99 -7.81 -15.11
N TYR A 30 -30.91 -7.12 -14.71
CA TYR A 30 -29.98 -7.64 -13.71
C TYR A 30 -30.71 -7.95 -12.41
N ASN A 31 -31.47 -6.99 -11.87
CA ASN A 31 -32.20 -7.18 -10.62
C ASN A 31 -33.24 -8.30 -10.72
N ALA A 32 -33.96 -8.39 -11.84
CA ALA A 32 -34.91 -9.47 -12.06
C ALA A 32 -34.22 -10.85 -12.04
N ARG A 33 -33.09 -11.02 -12.75
CA ARG A 33 -32.33 -12.28 -12.76
C ARG A 33 -31.70 -12.56 -11.39
N TYR A 34 -31.12 -11.55 -10.75
CA TYR A 34 -30.47 -11.64 -9.45
C TYR A 34 -31.42 -12.15 -8.36
N MET A 35 -32.66 -11.65 -8.33
CA MET A 35 -33.67 -12.07 -7.35
C MET A 35 -34.16 -13.53 -7.55
N THR A 36 -33.87 -14.15 -8.69
CA THR A 36 -34.16 -15.60 -8.91
C THR A 36 -33.05 -16.52 -8.40
N LEU A 37 -31.88 -15.97 -8.04
CA LEU A 37 -30.77 -16.73 -7.51
C LEU A 37 -31.00 -17.02 -6.03
N ILE A 38 -30.86 -18.30 -5.66
CA ILE A 38 -31.03 -18.81 -4.30
C ILE A 38 -29.68 -19.29 -3.75
N GLN A 39 -29.66 -19.62 -2.45
CA GLN A 39 -28.48 -20.16 -1.79
C GLN A 39 -27.85 -21.33 -2.56
N GLY A 40 -26.52 -21.31 -2.69
CA GLY A 40 -25.74 -22.31 -3.44
C GLY A 40 -25.44 -21.95 -4.89
N LYS A 41 -26.08 -20.90 -5.45
CA LYS A 41 -25.85 -20.45 -6.84
C LYS A 41 -24.76 -19.39 -6.99
N THR A 42 -23.64 -19.56 -6.31
CA THR A 42 -22.55 -18.57 -6.30
C THR A 42 -21.90 -18.43 -7.68
N ALA A 43 -21.77 -19.53 -8.42
CA ALA A 43 -21.19 -19.49 -9.77
C ALA A 43 -22.08 -18.71 -10.76
N GLU A 44 -23.39 -18.91 -10.69
CA GLU A 44 -24.37 -18.19 -11.52
C GLU A 44 -24.44 -16.71 -11.17
N PHE A 45 -24.27 -16.36 -9.89
CA PHE A 45 -24.15 -14.97 -9.46
C PHE A 45 -22.95 -14.28 -10.12
N TRP A 46 -21.76 -14.85 -10.03
CA TRP A 46 -20.56 -14.26 -10.66
C TRP A 46 -20.69 -14.19 -12.17
N LYS A 47 -21.24 -15.23 -12.81
CA LYS A 47 -21.52 -15.21 -14.25
C LYS A 47 -22.49 -14.09 -14.65
N LEU A 48 -23.59 -13.91 -13.91
CA LEU A 48 -24.55 -12.84 -14.17
C LEU A 48 -23.89 -11.46 -14.02
N ARG A 49 -23.05 -11.30 -13.00
CA ARG A 49 -22.29 -10.07 -12.78
C ARG A 49 -21.34 -9.81 -13.94
N ASP A 50 -20.51 -10.77 -14.32
CA ASP A 50 -19.55 -10.62 -15.42
C ASP A 50 -20.23 -10.31 -16.77
N GLU A 51 -21.42 -10.86 -17.01
CA GLU A 51 -22.23 -10.60 -18.21
C GLU A 51 -22.79 -9.17 -18.26
N MET A 52 -23.20 -8.63 -17.10
CA MET A 52 -24.03 -7.41 -17.03
C MET A 52 -23.26 -6.19 -16.51
N LEU A 53 -22.14 -6.37 -15.81
CA LEU A 53 -21.37 -5.29 -15.21
C LEU A 53 -20.71 -4.44 -16.29
N THR A 54 -20.88 -3.12 -16.21
CA THR A 54 -20.15 -2.20 -17.08
C THR A 54 -18.73 -2.00 -16.58
N SER A 55 -17.90 -1.29 -17.35
CA SER A 55 -16.56 -0.89 -16.91
C SER A 55 -16.54 0.17 -15.80
N LYS A 56 -17.70 0.57 -15.25
CA LYS A 56 -17.84 1.62 -14.23
C LYS A 56 -16.83 1.48 -13.09
N TYR A 57 -16.86 0.38 -12.36
CA TYR A 57 -16.06 0.23 -11.15
C TYR A 57 -14.57 0.09 -11.45
N GLN A 58 -14.22 -0.64 -12.52
CA GLN A 58 -12.84 -0.72 -12.99
C GLN A 58 -12.27 0.67 -13.34
N LEU A 59 -13.04 1.51 -14.04
CA LEU A 59 -12.63 2.87 -14.36
C LEU A 59 -12.56 3.76 -13.10
N GLN A 60 -13.47 3.60 -12.14
CA GLN A 60 -13.36 4.29 -10.84
C GLN A 60 -12.05 3.95 -10.11
N ASP A 61 -11.67 2.67 -10.11
CA ASP A 61 -10.47 2.17 -9.42
C ASP A 61 -9.19 2.69 -10.07
N TYR A 62 -9.10 2.64 -11.40
CA TYR A 62 -7.98 3.24 -12.13
C TYR A 62 -7.94 4.76 -11.98
N GLY A 63 -9.08 5.45 -12.08
CA GLY A 63 -9.17 6.89 -11.89
C GLY A 63 -8.68 7.32 -10.51
N GLY A 64 -9.16 6.64 -9.46
CA GLY A 64 -8.72 6.86 -8.08
C GLY A 64 -7.22 6.58 -7.88
N THR A 65 -6.72 5.50 -8.46
CA THR A 65 -5.29 5.15 -8.42
C THR A 65 -4.42 6.21 -9.06
N LEU A 66 -4.77 6.71 -10.23
CA LEU A 66 -4.04 7.76 -10.93
C LEU A 66 -4.01 9.06 -10.12
N ILE A 67 -5.14 9.46 -9.51
CA ILE A 67 -5.23 10.65 -8.67
C ILE A 67 -4.32 10.52 -7.45
N VAL A 68 -4.41 9.42 -6.71
CA VAL A 68 -3.58 9.17 -5.53
C VAL A 68 -2.10 9.18 -5.89
N PHE A 69 -1.70 8.46 -6.95
CA PHE A 69 -0.30 8.43 -7.39
C PHE A 69 0.19 9.80 -7.88
N ALA A 70 -0.66 10.57 -8.56
CA ALA A 70 -0.33 11.93 -8.96
C ALA A 70 0.00 12.81 -7.74
N VAL A 71 -0.80 12.72 -6.68
CA VAL A 71 -0.58 13.46 -5.43
C VAL A 71 0.71 13.00 -4.75
N MET A 72 0.93 11.69 -4.61
CA MET A 72 2.15 11.15 -4.02
C MET A 72 3.40 11.56 -4.81
N LEU A 73 3.35 11.42 -6.14
CA LEU A 73 4.44 11.81 -7.04
C LEU A 73 4.71 13.30 -6.98
N PHE A 74 3.67 14.14 -6.85
CA PHE A 74 3.83 15.59 -6.67
C PHE A 74 4.65 15.91 -5.42
N PHE A 75 4.31 15.31 -4.26
CA PHE A 75 5.04 15.54 -3.01
C PHE A 75 6.48 15.03 -3.09
N VAL A 76 6.70 13.84 -3.67
CA VAL A 76 8.05 13.30 -3.85
C VAL A 76 8.87 14.16 -4.81
N ALA A 77 8.30 14.56 -5.94
CA ALA A 77 8.98 15.37 -6.94
C ALA A 77 9.31 16.78 -6.43
N ARG A 78 8.44 17.37 -5.60
CA ARG A 78 8.67 18.70 -4.99
C ARG A 78 9.89 18.68 -4.07
N LYS A 79 10.10 17.60 -3.32
CA LYS A 79 11.28 17.43 -2.47
C LYS A 79 12.51 16.99 -3.28
N GLY A 80 12.30 16.28 -4.37
CA GLY A 80 13.35 15.68 -5.20
C GLY A 80 13.78 14.32 -4.66
N PHE A 81 13.80 13.31 -5.53
CA PHE A 81 14.10 11.92 -5.14
C PHE A 81 15.42 11.76 -4.39
N LYS A 82 16.46 12.50 -4.79
CA LYS A 82 17.78 12.46 -4.14
C LYS A 82 17.80 13.08 -2.74
N GLN A 83 16.80 13.90 -2.40
CA GLN A 83 16.69 14.58 -1.10
C GLN A 83 15.74 13.83 -0.15
N LEU A 84 15.23 12.66 -0.53
CA LEU A 84 14.47 11.82 0.38
C LEU A 84 15.40 11.29 1.48
N ARG A 85 14.97 11.49 2.73
CA ARG A 85 15.69 11.08 3.93
C ARG A 85 14.74 10.32 4.83
N SER A 86 15.29 9.45 5.66
CA SER A 86 14.56 8.84 6.76
C SER A 86 14.06 9.91 7.73
N PRO A 87 13.06 9.61 8.58
CA PRO A 87 12.56 10.53 9.59
C PRO A 87 13.67 11.16 10.43
N SER A 88 13.50 12.39 10.91
CA SER A 88 14.55 13.05 11.69
C SER A 88 14.73 12.49 13.10
N THR A 89 13.78 11.70 13.61
CA THR A 89 13.81 11.16 14.97
C THR A 89 13.23 9.75 15.01
N HIS A 90 13.68 8.96 16.00
CA HIS A 90 13.18 7.61 16.24
C HIS A 90 11.66 7.59 16.46
N ARG A 91 11.12 8.56 17.22
CA ARG A 91 9.67 8.69 17.49
C ARG A 91 8.86 8.86 16.21
N ARG A 92 9.36 9.60 15.21
CA ARG A 92 8.67 9.77 13.93
C ARG A 92 8.67 8.47 13.12
N LEU A 93 9.79 7.73 13.13
CA LEU A 93 9.84 6.40 12.51
C LEU A 93 8.87 5.43 13.19
N MET A 94 8.84 5.40 14.52
CA MET A 94 7.88 4.60 15.29
C MET A 94 6.44 4.99 14.94
N GLY A 95 6.14 6.29 14.82
CA GLY A 95 4.83 6.76 14.36
C GLY A 95 4.44 6.19 12.99
N ILE A 96 5.37 6.17 12.03
CA ILE A 96 5.15 5.56 10.71
C ILE A 96 4.92 4.06 10.82
N ALA A 97 5.73 3.37 11.63
CA ALA A 97 5.64 1.94 11.85
C ALA A 97 4.30 1.51 12.46
N LEU A 98 3.73 2.33 13.36
CA LEU A 98 2.41 2.09 13.95
C LEU A 98 1.27 2.49 13.02
N PHE A 99 1.49 3.50 12.18
CA PHE A 99 0.48 3.98 11.24
C PHE A 99 0.32 3.04 10.02
N ALA A 100 1.38 2.35 9.58
CA ALA A 100 1.31 1.45 8.43
C ALA A 100 0.34 0.25 8.61
N PRO A 101 0.37 -0.49 9.75
CA PRO A 101 -0.64 -1.50 10.07
C PRO A 101 -2.06 -0.95 10.08
N LEU A 102 -2.25 0.24 10.68
CA LEU A 102 -3.56 0.90 10.76
C LEU A 102 -4.11 1.21 9.36
N LEU A 103 -3.29 1.79 8.49
CA LEU A 103 -3.67 2.06 7.10
C LEU A 103 -3.91 0.78 6.31
N THR A 104 -3.16 -0.28 6.58
CA THR A 104 -3.35 -1.57 5.89
C THR A 104 -4.70 -2.19 6.28
N ALA A 105 -4.99 -2.29 7.58
CA ALA A 105 -6.27 -2.80 8.07
C ALA A 105 -7.43 -1.88 7.66
N GLY A 106 -7.26 -0.57 7.73
CA GLY A 106 -8.26 0.41 7.27
C GLY A 106 -8.52 0.32 5.76
N GLY A 107 -7.47 0.16 4.96
CA GLY A 107 -7.56 -0.06 3.51
C GLY A 107 -8.30 -1.35 3.17
N SER A 108 -8.01 -2.44 3.88
CA SER A 108 -8.75 -3.71 3.73
C SER A 108 -10.22 -3.60 4.16
N THR A 109 -10.53 -2.90 5.25
CA THR A 109 -11.92 -2.63 5.63
C THR A 109 -12.64 -1.77 4.60
N PHE A 110 -11.96 -0.76 4.06
CA PHE A 110 -12.50 0.09 2.99
C PHE A 110 -12.80 -0.71 1.73
N ASP A 111 -11.90 -1.60 1.32
CA ASP A 111 -12.11 -2.53 0.19
C ASP A 111 -13.37 -3.36 0.38
N LEU A 112 -13.57 -3.94 1.57
CA LEU A 112 -14.77 -4.72 1.90
C LEU A 112 -16.05 -3.89 1.87
N LEU A 113 -16.01 -2.66 2.41
CA LEU A 113 -17.17 -1.75 2.38
C LEU A 113 -17.50 -1.32 0.95
N GLN A 114 -16.48 -1.08 0.14
CA GLN A 114 -16.65 -0.74 -1.27
C GLN A 114 -17.21 -1.94 -2.06
N ALA A 115 -16.71 -3.15 -1.82
CA ALA A 115 -17.24 -4.37 -2.40
C ALA A 115 -18.71 -4.60 -2.02
N LEU A 116 -19.09 -4.29 -0.77
CA LEU A 116 -20.49 -4.32 -0.36
C LEU A 116 -21.35 -3.32 -1.14
N ASP A 117 -20.93 -2.06 -1.23
CA ASP A 117 -21.64 -1.01 -1.98
C ASP A 117 -21.77 -1.35 -3.48
N ARG A 118 -20.79 -2.05 -4.03
CA ARG A 118 -20.76 -2.53 -5.41
C ARG A 118 -21.55 -3.81 -5.65
N GLY A 119 -22.21 -4.34 -4.62
CA GLY A 119 -23.02 -5.56 -4.71
C GLY A 119 -22.18 -6.80 -5.02
N GLU A 120 -20.94 -6.88 -4.56
CA GLU A 120 -20.06 -8.05 -4.77
C GLU A 120 -20.41 -9.24 -3.88
N PHE A 121 -21.23 -9.00 -2.85
CA PHE A 121 -21.72 -10.04 -1.96
C PHE A 121 -23.17 -10.38 -2.29
N PRO A 122 -23.47 -11.65 -2.64
CA PRO A 122 -24.84 -12.04 -2.87
C PRO A 122 -25.64 -12.01 -1.55
N HIS A 123 -26.90 -11.62 -1.62
CA HIS A 123 -27.75 -11.35 -0.45
C HIS A 123 -27.94 -12.57 0.47
N TRP A 124 -27.77 -13.79 -0.05
CA TRP A 124 -27.90 -15.03 0.72
C TRP A 124 -26.62 -15.47 1.42
N ALA A 125 -25.48 -14.84 1.14
CA ALA A 125 -24.19 -15.27 1.69
C ALA A 125 -23.68 -14.25 2.69
N ASP A 126 -23.46 -14.68 3.94
CA ASP A 126 -22.74 -13.91 4.97
C ASP A 126 -21.23 -13.90 4.69
N SER A 127 -20.88 -13.32 3.54
CA SER A 127 -19.52 -13.31 2.99
C SER A 127 -18.70 -12.15 3.54
N MET A 128 -19.36 -11.16 4.13
CA MET A 128 -18.74 -9.94 4.62
C MET A 128 -18.37 -10.01 6.10
N GLY A 129 -19.19 -10.67 6.93
CA GLY A 129 -18.95 -10.75 8.37
C GLY A 129 -17.60 -11.39 8.70
N ILE A 130 -17.26 -12.49 8.02
CA ILE A 130 -16.02 -13.24 8.25
C ILE A 130 -14.78 -12.37 7.95
N PRO A 131 -14.60 -11.76 6.76
CA PRO A 131 -13.48 -10.86 6.50
C PRO A 131 -13.38 -9.68 7.48
N VAL A 132 -14.51 -9.07 7.84
CA VAL A 132 -14.52 -7.91 8.76
C VAL A 132 -14.01 -8.29 10.15
N ILE A 133 -14.42 -9.44 10.68
CA ILE A 133 -13.92 -9.96 11.97
C ILE A 133 -12.42 -10.30 11.89
N GLY A 134 -11.89 -10.61 10.70
CA GLY A 134 -10.46 -10.82 10.49
C GLY A 134 -9.61 -9.54 10.55
N MET A 135 -10.19 -8.35 10.38
CA MET A 135 -9.44 -7.09 10.31
C MET A 135 -8.70 -6.73 11.61
N PRO A 136 -9.29 -6.85 12.82
CA PRO A 136 -8.55 -6.71 14.07
C PRO A 136 -7.36 -7.67 14.19
N PHE A 137 -7.52 -8.93 13.75
CA PHE A 137 -6.43 -9.91 13.79
C PHE A 137 -5.31 -9.53 12.83
N LEU A 138 -5.64 -9.14 11.58
CA LEU A 138 -4.67 -8.62 10.62
C LEU A 138 -3.90 -7.41 11.19
N PHE A 139 -4.61 -6.47 11.83
CA PHE A 139 -3.98 -5.31 12.46
C PHE A 139 -2.97 -5.74 13.54
N ILE A 140 -3.34 -6.66 14.43
CA ILE A 140 -2.45 -7.16 15.50
C ILE A 140 -1.21 -7.85 14.90
N VAL A 141 -1.38 -8.71 13.90
CA VAL A 141 -0.26 -9.39 13.23
C VAL A 141 0.69 -8.39 12.60
N LEU A 142 0.17 -7.40 11.86
CA LEU A 142 0.97 -6.35 11.24
C LEU A 142 1.63 -5.42 12.26
N LEU A 143 0.99 -5.19 13.40
CA LEU A 143 1.57 -4.42 14.50
C LEU A 143 2.76 -5.15 15.13
N ILE A 144 2.62 -6.45 15.42
CA ILE A 144 3.73 -7.29 15.89
C ILE A 144 4.87 -7.28 14.87
N TRP A 145 4.54 -7.39 13.58
CA TRP A 145 5.51 -7.32 12.49
C TRP A 145 6.27 -5.98 12.46
N ALA A 146 5.56 -4.85 12.57
CA ALA A 146 6.16 -3.52 12.62
C ALA A 146 7.08 -3.36 13.83
N CYS A 147 6.62 -3.77 15.01
CA CYS A 147 7.38 -3.72 16.26
C CYS A 147 8.64 -4.60 16.18
N GLY A 148 8.53 -5.82 15.62
CA GLY A 148 9.67 -6.70 15.41
C GLY A 148 10.77 -6.06 14.55
N HIS A 149 10.39 -5.32 13.50
CA HIS A 149 11.34 -4.59 12.66
C HIS A 149 11.97 -3.39 13.38
N LEU A 150 11.24 -2.70 14.25
CA LEU A 150 11.80 -1.62 15.06
C LEU A 150 12.91 -2.11 16.02
N LEU A 151 12.88 -3.37 16.46
CA LEU A 151 13.92 -3.95 17.33
C LEU A 151 15.31 -3.96 16.69
N PHE A 152 15.42 -3.83 15.36
CA PHE A 152 16.71 -3.69 14.70
C PHE A 152 17.45 -2.40 15.09
N LEU A 153 16.75 -1.36 15.55
CA LEU A 153 17.34 -0.07 15.94
C LEU A 153 17.77 0.00 17.42
N ARG A 154 18.02 -1.17 18.03
CA ARG A 154 18.10 -1.42 19.48
C ARG A 154 18.70 -0.28 20.32
N ASP A 155 19.79 0.34 19.88
CA ASP A 155 20.53 1.32 20.70
C ASP A 155 20.75 2.71 20.06
N SER A 156 20.54 2.87 18.75
CA SER A 156 20.69 4.20 18.13
C SER A 156 19.93 4.36 16.82
N TYR A 157 19.34 5.55 16.63
CA TYR A 157 18.70 5.95 15.38
C TYR A 157 19.43 7.14 14.78
N ARG A 158 19.85 7.03 13.52
CA ARG A 158 20.53 8.10 12.79
C ARG A 158 19.78 8.45 11.52
N PRO A 159 19.31 9.71 11.36
CA PRO A 159 18.67 10.15 10.12
C PRO A 159 19.63 10.08 8.93
N ALA A 160 19.20 9.42 7.86
CA ALA A 160 20.05 9.05 6.73
C ALA A 160 19.33 9.31 5.40
N PRO A 161 20.06 9.63 4.31
CA PRO A 161 19.47 9.66 2.98
C PRO A 161 18.99 8.26 2.59
N LEU A 162 17.79 8.16 1.98
CA LEU A 162 17.20 6.87 1.61
C LEU A 162 18.01 6.12 0.56
N SER A 163 18.89 6.81 -0.18
CA SER A 163 19.80 6.17 -1.13
C SER A 163 20.73 5.15 -0.46
N LEU A 164 21.01 5.27 0.85
CA LEU A 164 21.79 4.28 1.59
C LEU A 164 21.04 2.95 1.78
N ALA A 165 19.71 2.95 1.70
CA ALA A 165 18.91 1.73 1.86
C ALA A 165 19.19 0.69 0.77
N ILE A 166 19.60 1.13 -0.43
CA ILE A 166 19.80 0.29 -1.64
C ILE A 166 21.27 -0.15 -1.80
N SER A 167 22.13 0.09 -0.81
CA SER A 167 23.54 -0.30 -0.91
C SER A 167 23.72 -1.83 -0.94
N ASN A 168 24.73 -2.33 -1.63
CA ASN A 168 25.09 -3.77 -1.63
C ASN A 168 25.48 -4.32 -0.24
N ARG A 169 25.70 -3.44 0.73
CA ARG A 169 25.99 -3.80 2.13
C ARG A 169 24.81 -3.48 3.06
N SER A 170 23.60 -3.35 2.52
CA SER A 170 22.38 -3.21 3.32
C SER A 170 21.94 -4.57 3.88
N ASN A 171 21.12 -4.53 4.92
CA ASN A 171 20.53 -5.73 5.50
C ASN A 171 19.67 -6.46 4.45
N TRP A 172 20.09 -7.69 4.09
CA TRP A 172 19.48 -8.48 3.01
C TRP A 172 18.00 -8.80 3.26
N TRP A 173 17.61 -8.99 4.53
CA TRP A 173 16.22 -9.23 4.91
C TRP A 173 15.36 -8.00 4.64
N LEU A 174 15.82 -6.81 5.02
CA LEU A 174 15.10 -5.56 4.72
C LEU A 174 15.03 -5.28 3.22
N LEU A 175 16.06 -5.62 2.46
CA LEU A 175 16.04 -5.53 1.00
C LEU A 175 14.99 -6.50 0.41
N ALA A 176 14.94 -7.75 0.87
CA ALA A 176 13.97 -8.74 0.42
C ALA A 176 12.54 -8.29 0.71
N VAL A 177 12.24 -7.87 1.93
CA VAL A 177 10.90 -7.38 2.31
C VAL A 177 10.54 -6.10 1.54
N SER A 178 11.50 -5.19 1.33
CA SER A 178 11.28 -3.99 0.50
C SER A 178 10.97 -4.36 -0.95
N ALA A 179 11.69 -5.31 -1.54
CA ALA A 179 11.46 -5.77 -2.91
C ALA A 179 10.07 -6.41 -3.06
N SER A 180 9.68 -7.28 -2.11
CA SER A 180 8.33 -7.84 -2.06
C SER A 180 7.26 -6.76 -1.95
N THR A 181 7.51 -5.74 -1.11
CA THR A 181 6.58 -4.60 -0.94
C THR A 181 6.46 -3.78 -2.24
N VAL A 182 7.56 -3.55 -2.96
CA VAL A 182 7.54 -2.89 -4.28
C VAL A 182 6.69 -3.69 -5.25
N SER A 183 6.89 -5.01 -5.34
CA SER A 183 6.10 -5.88 -6.21
C SER A 183 4.61 -5.81 -5.89
N LEU A 184 4.24 -5.86 -4.60
CA LEU A 184 2.85 -5.73 -4.17
C LEU A 184 2.27 -4.37 -4.54
N VAL A 185 3.00 -3.28 -4.32
CA VAL A 185 2.57 -1.92 -4.72
C VAL A 185 2.35 -1.84 -6.23
N VAL A 186 3.28 -2.39 -7.04
CA VAL A 186 3.16 -2.39 -8.50
C VAL A 186 1.94 -3.20 -8.94
N ILE A 187 1.71 -4.37 -8.36
CA ILE A 187 0.52 -5.19 -8.64
C ILE A 187 -0.75 -4.43 -8.27
N SER A 188 -0.84 -3.88 -7.06
CA SER A 188 -2.01 -3.11 -6.61
C SER A 188 -2.30 -1.93 -7.53
N VAL A 189 -1.29 -1.20 -7.99
CA VAL A 189 -1.46 -0.12 -8.97
C VAL A 189 -1.94 -0.64 -10.31
N ALA A 190 -1.36 -1.75 -10.79
CA ALA A 190 -1.72 -2.35 -12.07
C ALA A 190 -3.17 -2.84 -12.10
N VAL A 191 -3.76 -3.20 -10.95
CA VAL A 191 -5.16 -3.61 -10.84
C VAL A 191 -6.10 -2.50 -10.32
N GLY A 192 -5.62 -1.28 -10.12
CA GLY A 192 -6.44 -0.14 -9.67
C GLY A 192 -6.76 -0.11 -8.15
N GLN A 193 -6.09 -0.91 -7.34
CA GLN A 193 -6.32 -1.02 -5.89
C GLN A 193 -5.50 -0.01 -5.09
N TYR A 194 -5.84 1.28 -5.21
CA TYR A 194 -5.10 2.35 -4.54
C TYR A 194 -5.10 2.24 -3.01
N TRP A 195 -6.16 1.67 -2.41
CA TRP A 195 -6.26 1.45 -0.96
C TRP A 195 -5.23 0.45 -0.42
N TYR A 196 -4.66 -0.42 -1.25
CA TYR A 196 -3.50 -1.26 -0.89
C TYR A 196 -2.16 -0.63 -1.29
N ALA A 197 -2.13 0.13 -2.39
CA ALA A 197 -0.90 0.79 -2.84
C ALA A 197 -0.42 1.87 -1.87
N ILE A 198 -1.35 2.64 -1.26
CA ILE A 198 -1.02 3.67 -0.26
C ILE A 198 -0.28 3.07 0.95
N PRO A 199 -0.85 2.11 1.71
CA PRO A 199 -0.15 1.50 2.84
C PRO A 199 1.12 0.79 2.39
N GLY A 200 1.15 0.15 1.22
CA GLY A 200 2.37 -0.44 0.66
C GLY A 200 3.50 0.57 0.47
N CYS A 201 3.21 1.79 0.02
CA CYS A 201 4.21 2.85 -0.07
C CYS A 201 4.69 3.34 1.30
N ILE A 202 3.81 3.37 2.32
CA ILE A 202 4.19 3.70 3.70
C ILE A 202 5.10 2.61 4.28
N TRP A 203 4.78 1.33 4.06
CA TRP A 203 5.64 0.20 4.41
C TRP A 203 7.01 0.29 3.73
N LEU A 204 7.04 0.58 2.43
CA LEU A 204 8.29 0.75 1.69
C LEU A 204 9.13 1.90 2.27
N TYR A 205 8.50 3.03 2.60
CA TYR A 205 9.19 4.14 3.25
C TYR A 205 9.71 3.76 4.64
N PHE A 206 8.95 2.98 5.42
CA PHE A 206 9.37 2.45 6.71
C PHE A 206 10.61 1.54 6.57
N TYR A 207 10.57 0.53 5.70
CA TYR A 207 11.69 -0.39 5.50
C TYR A 207 12.93 0.29 4.94
N ALA A 208 12.77 1.20 3.97
CA ALA A 208 13.87 1.99 3.44
C ALA A 208 14.49 2.90 4.51
N SER A 209 13.66 3.53 5.36
CA SER A 209 14.14 4.37 6.46
C SER A 209 14.91 3.58 7.51
N LEU A 210 14.42 2.38 7.84
CA LEU A 210 15.07 1.45 8.76
C LEU A 210 16.43 1.01 8.22
N SER A 211 16.47 0.53 6.98
CA SER A 211 17.70 0.09 6.31
C SER A 211 18.75 1.21 6.21
N ALA A 212 18.32 2.42 5.83
CA ALA A 212 19.21 3.58 5.76
C ALA A 212 19.78 3.97 7.13
N SER A 213 18.97 3.93 8.19
CA SER A 213 19.44 4.24 9.56
C SER A 213 20.44 3.20 10.07
N LEU A 214 20.17 1.91 9.86
CA LEU A 214 21.11 0.85 10.23
C LEU A 214 22.45 1.05 9.52
N LYS A 215 22.41 1.36 8.23
CA LYS A 215 23.63 1.59 7.47
C LYS A 215 24.43 2.79 7.96
N ALA A 216 23.73 3.86 8.33
CA ALA A 216 24.37 5.05 8.89
C ALA A 216 25.03 4.77 10.25
N ASN A 217 24.44 3.91 11.08
CA ASN A 217 25.04 3.48 12.35
C ASN A 217 26.33 2.68 12.11
N GLU A 218 26.30 1.68 11.21
CA GLU A 218 27.48 0.88 10.87
C GLU A 218 28.65 1.74 10.34
N MET A 219 28.35 2.72 9.49
CA MET A 219 29.36 3.63 8.97
C MET A 219 29.98 4.46 10.09
N ALA A 220 29.18 4.95 11.03
CA ALA A 220 29.69 5.74 12.14
C ALA A 220 30.58 4.93 13.09
N GLU A 221 30.20 3.69 13.40
CA GLU A 221 31.02 2.79 14.22
C GLU A 221 32.39 2.52 13.58
N HIS A 222 32.48 2.47 12.25
CA HIS A 222 33.77 2.33 11.56
C HIS A 222 34.66 3.58 11.65
N PHE A 223 34.08 4.79 11.71
CA PHE A 223 34.84 6.03 11.84
C PHE A 223 35.26 6.32 13.29
N ASP A 224 34.49 5.85 14.27
CA ASP A 224 34.76 6.06 15.69
C ASP A 224 35.80 5.07 16.27
N GLN A 225 36.29 4.09 15.50
CA GLN A 225 37.42 3.25 15.92
C GLN A 225 38.73 4.04 15.70
N PRO A 226 39.39 4.55 16.76
CA PRO A 226 40.68 5.22 16.60
C PRO A 226 41.65 4.23 15.98
N ASN A 227 42.44 4.67 14.98
CA ASN A 227 43.56 3.92 14.42
C ASN A 227 44.39 3.34 15.57
N LYS A 228 44.13 2.09 15.97
CA LYS A 228 45.03 1.37 16.85
C LYS A 228 46.32 1.30 16.04
N PRO A 229 47.42 1.95 16.47
CA PRO A 229 48.67 1.83 15.75
C PRO A 229 48.95 0.34 15.64
N SER A 230 49.06 -0.15 14.40
CA SER A 230 49.52 -1.49 14.11
C SER A 230 50.90 -1.59 14.76
N GLY A 231 50.96 -2.23 15.92
CA GLY A 231 52.18 -2.42 16.67
C GLY A 231 53.22 -3.00 15.73
N VAL A 232 54.20 -2.16 15.42
CA VAL A 232 55.45 -2.57 14.80
C VAL A 232 56.12 -3.50 15.80
N LEU A 233 56.19 -4.78 15.43
CA LEU A 233 57.05 -5.78 16.07
C LEU A 233 58.52 -5.47 15.76
#